data_AF-A0A4Z1JY82-F1
#
_entry.id   AF-A0A4Z1JY82-F1
#
_cell.length_a   1.000
_cell.length_b   1.000
_cell.length_c   1.000
_cell.angle_alpha   90.00
_cell.angle_beta   90.00
_cell.angle_gamma   90.00
#
_symmetry.space_group_name_H-M   'P 1'
#
loop_
_entity.id
_entity.type
_entity.pdbx_description
1 polymer ?
#
loop_
_entity_poly.entity_id
_entity_poly.type
_entity_poly.pdbx_seq_one_letter_code
_entity_poly.pdbx_strand_id
1 'polypeptide(L)'
;MPSPQVVTFSLPGQKPDTRITIFQLKELRVHSSILKLYSAYFRKFMDSPDKEPAPSSAAWKYDWTAKVEEDGSWYVVESKGQEFKKQRGATSCGDLDIMAFENIIMSMYQKPYEITSTEHLQEITTSADFYRCLPVVSNSLYSAFFRSPTFLASINDHREILLELSCKLRHRELFNDCLVLISGYWPPNQLPFKTTIEDKRLARLVENLHNRVGATLVRSIQNVLVKKSALEAGNLLKVAVLGTTEDSLVRYHVRLQKSLHLSDILDDITKNNLKLNTSAVAGEGEYIHNFLYIELKEEDIPWDTTETDW
;
A
#
# COMPACT_ATOMS: atom_id res chain seq x y z
N MET A 1 2.15 37.14 -5.26
CA MET A 1 2.20 35.70 -4.94
C MET A 1 1.94 35.58 -3.44
N PRO A 2 1.09 34.64 -2.97
CA PRO A 2 0.97 34.35 -1.55
C PRO A 2 2.33 33.87 -1.01
N SER A 3 2.61 34.16 0.27
CA SER A 3 3.80 33.62 0.95
C SER A 3 3.70 32.10 1.06
N PRO A 4 4.82 31.35 0.95
CA PRO A 4 4.80 29.91 1.10
C PRO A 4 4.26 29.50 2.47
N GLN A 5 3.51 28.39 2.52
CA GLN A 5 3.15 27.74 3.77
C GLN A 5 4.41 27.17 4.41
N VAL A 6 4.75 27.63 5.62
CA VAL A 6 5.95 27.20 6.34
C VAL A 6 5.60 26.09 7.32
N VAL A 7 6.31 24.97 7.24
CA VAL A 7 6.24 23.85 8.17
C VAL A 7 7.61 23.64 8.80
N THR A 8 7.65 23.64 10.14
CA THR A 8 8.90 23.46 10.90
C THR A 8 8.85 22.14 11.65
N PHE A 9 9.83 21.29 11.39
CA PHE A 9 10.03 20.04 12.10
C PHE A 9 10.95 20.28 13.29
N SER A 10 10.52 19.86 14.48
CA SER A 10 11.26 20.08 15.73
C SER A 10 11.97 18.82 16.17
N LEU A 11 13.20 18.98 16.68
CA LEU A 11 13.96 17.93 17.35
C LEU A 11 14.49 18.51 18.69
N PRO A 12 14.33 17.82 19.83
CA PRO A 12 14.71 18.37 21.13
C PRO A 12 16.17 18.85 21.16
N GLY A 13 16.38 20.09 21.59
CA GLY A 13 17.71 20.69 21.72
C GLY A 13 18.40 21.06 20.41
N GLN A 14 17.75 20.88 19.26
CA GLN A 14 18.31 21.21 17.95
C GLN A 14 17.44 22.23 17.21
N LYS A 15 18.08 23.12 16.47
CA LYS A 15 17.42 24.02 15.53
C LYS A 15 17.52 23.40 14.13
N PRO A 16 16.47 23.50 13.30
CA PRO A 16 16.56 23.14 11.89
C PRO A 16 17.71 23.87 11.21
N ASP A 17 18.50 23.13 10.44
CA ASP A 17 19.68 23.64 9.71
C ASP A 17 19.48 23.59 8.18
N THR A 18 18.35 23.04 7.74
CA THR A 18 18.03 22.80 6.34
C THR A 18 16.69 23.44 5.98
N ARG A 19 16.67 24.21 4.90
CA ARG A 19 15.45 24.73 4.28
C ARG A 19 15.22 24.04 2.94
N ILE A 20 13.99 23.58 2.71
CA ILE A 20 13.53 23.03 1.43
C ILE A 20 12.33 23.84 0.96
N THR A 21 12.44 24.52 -0.18
CA THR A 21 11.34 25.27 -0.80
C THR A 21 10.79 24.52 -2.00
N ILE A 22 9.50 24.16 -1.94
CA ILE A 22 8.82 23.37 -2.96
C ILE A 22 7.85 24.29 -3.71
N PHE A 23 8.11 24.49 -5.00
CA PHE A 23 7.33 25.33 -5.94
C PHE A 23 6.96 26.74 -5.45
N GLN A 24 7.72 27.31 -4.50
CA GLN A 24 7.38 28.56 -3.80
C GLN A 24 6.05 28.53 -3.03
N LEU A 25 5.39 27.37 -2.94
CA LEU A 25 4.12 27.17 -2.26
C LEU A 25 4.33 26.64 -0.83
N LYS A 26 5.39 25.85 -0.61
CA LYS A 26 5.68 25.21 0.67
C LYS A 26 7.15 25.39 1.05
N GLU A 27 7.40 25.70 2.31
CA GLU A 27 8.74 25.73 2.90
C GLU A 27 8.81 24.72 4.06
N LEU A 28 9.71 23.75 3.97
CA LEU A 28 9.99 22.79 5.04
C LEU A 28 11.30 23.18 5.72
N ARG A 29 11.26 23.35 7.04
CA ARG A 29 12.44 23.58 7.89
C ARG A 29 12.73 22.31 8.65
N VAL A 30 13.86 21.68 8.34
CA VAL A 30 14.23 20.33 8.77
C VAL A 30 15.69 20.26 9.22
N HIS A 31 16.07 19.13 9.77
CA HIS A 31 17.43 18.79 10.21
C HIS A 31 18.09 17.85 9.18
N SER A 32 19.25 18.26 8.68
CA SER A 32 20.07 17.48 7.75
C SER A 32 20.46 16.11 8.33
N SER A 33 20.64 16.02 9.65
CA SER A 33 20.93 14.77 10.37
C SER A 33 19.84 13.72 10.16
N ILE A 34 18.57 14.10 10.25
CA ILE A 34 17.41 13.21 10.04
C ILE A 34 17.30 12.81 8.57
N LEU A 35 17.46 13.76 7.65
CA LEU A 35 17.41 13.47 6.21
C LEU A 35 18.49 12.44 5.82
N LYS A 36 19.74 12.64 6.26
CA LYS A 36 20.86 11.72 5.95
C LYS A 36 20.74 10.37 6.66
N LEU A 37 20.07 10.32 7.81
CA LEU A 37 19.81 9.08 8.52
C LEU A 37 18.92 8.16 7.68
N TYR A 38 17.82 8.70 7.14
CA TYR A 38 16.78 7.90 6.50
C TYR A 38 16.78 7.89 4.97
N SER A 39 17.61 8.71 4.32
CA SER A 39 17.71 8.78 2.86
C SER A 39 19.15 8.70 2.39
N ALA A 40 19.43 7.66 1.59
CA ALA A 40 20.74 7.52 0.95
C ALA A 40 21.00 8.65 -0.07
N TYR A 41 19.95 9.19 -0.68
CA TYR A 41 20.04 10.36 -1.56
C TYR A 41 20.61 11.57 -0.80
N PHE A 42 19.98 11.97 0.31
CA PHE A 42 20.46 13.14 1.08
C PHE A 42 21.85 12.89 1.68
N ARG A 43 22.13 11.66 2.13
CA ARG A 43 23.47 11.27 2.61
C ARG A 43 24.56 11.48 1.54
N LYS A 44 24.27 11.10 0.30
CA LYS A 44 25.21 11.25 -0.83
C LYS A 44 25.37 12.70 -1.26
N PHE A 45 24.29 13.46 -1.37
CA PHE A 45 24.31 14.77 -2.03
C PHE A 45 24.43 15.96 -1.08
N MET A 46 24.14 15.86 0.22
CA MET A 46 24.30 17.01 1.12
C MET A 46 25.76 17.33 1.41
N ASP A 47 26.58 16.31 1.65
CA ASP A 47 27.99 16.46 2.05
C ASP A 47 28.97 15.99 0.97
N SER A 48 28.57 16.07 -0.31
CA SER A 48 29.45 15.70 -1.43
C SER A 48 30.72 16.58 -1.40
N PRO A 49 31.93 16.01 -1.63
CA PRO A 49 33.18 16.77 -1.60
C PRO A 49 33.24 17.91 -2.62
N ASP A 50 32.47 17.80 -3.70
CA ASP A 50 32.37 18.81 -4.76
C ASP A 50 31.50 20.02 -4.36
N LYS A 51 30.88 20.01 -3.17
CA LYS A 51 30.02 21.09 -2.70
C LYS A 51 30.77 22.12 -1.89
N GLU A 52 30.59 23.38 -2.28
CA GLU A 52 31.07 24.50 -1.50
C GLU A 52 30.22 24.67 -0.23
N PRO A 53 30.83 24.74 0.95
CA PRO A 53 30.10 24.94 2.19
C PRO A 53 29.28 26.24 2.16
N ALA A 54 28.22 26.29 2.95
CA ALA A 54 27.48 27.53 3.14
C ALA A 54 28.41 28.61 3.75
N PRO A 55 28.32 29.87 3.28
CA PRO A 55 29.03 30.97 3.91
C PRO A 55 28.71 31.06 5.40
N SER A 56 29.64 31.55 6.22
CA SER A 56 29.43 31.71 7.68
C SER A 56 28.26 32.64 8.03
N SER A 57 27.87 33.53 7.11
CA SER A 57 26.72 34.42 7.23
C SER A 57 25.38 33.81 6.78
N ALA A 58 25.38 32.58 6.26
CA ALA A 58 24.16 31.94 5.77
C ALA A 58 23.23 31.56 6.93
N ALA A 59 21.94 31.85 6.78
CA ALA A 59 20.92 31.48 7.77
C ALA A 59 20.67 29.96 7.84
N TRP A 60 21.00 29.24 6.76
CA TRP A 60 20.78 27.80 6.62
C TRP A 60 22.08 27.13 6.20
N LYS A 61 22.37 25.97 6.79
CA LYS A 61 23.51 25.13 6.39
C LYS A 61 23.26 24.53 5.01
N TYR A 62 22.03 24.12 4.75
CA TYR A 62 21.59 23.64 3.45
C TYR A 62 20.32 24.38 3.02
N ASP A 63 20.34 24.89 1.80
CA ASP A 63 19.20 25.59 1.20
C ASP A 63 18.87 24.93 -0.12
N TRP A 64 17.71 24.30 -0.20
CA TRP A 64 17.28 23.45 -1.30
C TRP A 64 15.96 23.97 -1.90
N THR A 65 15.80 23.78 -3.21
CA THR A 65 14.63 24.18 -3.97
C THR A 65 14.18 23.07 -4.91
N ALA A 66 12.89 23.00 -5.21
CA ALA A 66 12.37 22.12 -6.24
C ALA A 66 12.86 22.53 -7.63
N LYS A 67 13.37 21.56 -8.39
CA LYS A 67 13.72 21.66 -9.81
C LYS A 67 12.79 20.73 -10.59
N VAL A 68 12.22 21.24 -11.67
CA VAL A 68 11.37 20.50 -12.61
C VAL A 68 12.18 20.23 -13.88
N GLU A 69 12.16 19.00 -14.35
CA GLU A 69 12.80 18.57 -15.60
C GLU A 69 11.88 18.73 -16.81
N GLU A 70 12.40 18.52 -18.01
CA GLU A 70 11.66 18.70 -19.27
C GLU A 70 10.47 17.74 -19.41
N ASP A 71 10.56 16.55 -18.83
CA ASP A 71 9.52 15.53 -18.82
C ASP A 71 8.40 15.80 -17.79
N GLY A 72 8.54 16.85 -16.99
CA GLY A 72 7.60 17.21 -15.93
C GLY A 72 7.90 16.55 -14.58
N SER A 73 8.86 15.63 -14.50
CA SER A 73 9.33 15.10 -13.22
C SER A 73 10.03 16.19 -12.41
N TRP A 74 10.12 16.01 -11.09
CA TRP A 74 10.73 17.00 -10.22
C TRP A 74 11.47 16.37 -9.05
N TYR A 75 12.44 17.11 -8.52
CA TYR A 75 13.17 16.74 -7.32
C TYR A 75 13.77 17.97 -6.64
N VAL A 76 14.22 17.81 -5.39
CA VAL A 76 14.88 18.89 -4.65
C VAL A 76 16.37 18.92 -4.97
N VAL A 77 16.91 20.12 -5.19
CA VAL A 77 18.33 20.37 -5.43
C VAL A 77 18.80 21.54 -4.59
N GLU A 78 20.12 21.72 -4.47
CA GLU A 78 20.67 22.92 -3.83
C GLU A 78 20.31 24.19 -4.61
N SER A 79 19.89 25.22 -3.88
CA SER A 79 19.39 26.48 -4.45
C SER A 79 20.47 27.31 -5.13
N LYS A 80 21.75 27.13 -4.77
CA LYS A 80 22.86 27.89 -5.36
C LYS A 80 22.97 27.59 -6.86
N GLY A 81 23.03 28.65 -7.68
CA GLY A 81 23.24 28.53 -9.13
C GLY A 81 22.01 28.07 -9.94
N GLN A 82 20.85 27.90 -9.30
CA GLN A 82 19.61 27.60 -10.02
C GLN A 82 19.00 28.88 -10.57
N GLU A 83 18.84 28.96 -11.89
CA GLU A 83 18.02 30.02 -12.50
C GLU A 83 16.56 29.77 -12.12
N PHE A 84 15.96 30.73 -11.40
CA PHE A 84 14.52 30.78 -11.20
C PHE A 84 13.82 31.08 -12.53
N LYS A 85 13.72 30.08 -13.40
CA LYS A 85 12.74 30.15 -14.48
C LYS A 85 11.39 30.30 -13.79
N LYS A 86 10.62 31.33 -14.15
CA LYS A 86 9.20 31.45 -13.77
C LYS A 86 8.59 30.10 -14.06
N GLN A 87 8.37 29.30 -13.01
CA GLN A 87 7.89 27.95 -13.17
C GLN A 87 6.61 28.06 -14.00
N ARG A 88 6.46 27.18 -15.00
CA ARG A 88 5.16 26.97 -15.63
C ARG A 88 4.17 26.88 -14.47
N GLY A 89 3.04 27.60 -14.60
CA GLY A 89 2.09 27.78 -13.52
C GLY A 89 1.79 26.47 -12.80
N ALA A 90 1.32 26.60 -11.56
CA ALA A 90 0.95 25.54 -10.60
C ALA A 90 -0.01 24.44 -11.11
N THR A 91 -0.13 24.24 -12.41
CA THR A 91 -1.03 23.33 -13.11
C THR A 91 -0.38 22.04 -13.61
N SER A 92 0.95 21.85 -13.53
CA SER A 92 1.57 20.57 -13.94
C SER A 92 2.19 19.73 -12.81
N CYS A 93 2.51 20.31 -11.66
CA CYS A 93 2.96 19.56 -10.48
C CYS A 93 1.92 19.78 -9.38
N GLY A 94 1.26 18.70 -8.97
CA GLY A 94 0.00 18.75 -8.23
C GLY A 94 0.19 19.01 -6.74
N ASP A 95 -0.86 19.46 -6.05
CA ASP A 95 -0.90 19.50 -4.58
C ASP A 95 -0.54 18.12 -3.96
N LEU A 96 -0.79 17.04 -4.70
CA LEU A 96 -0.41 15.67 -4.35
C LEU A 96 1.10 15.46 -4.27
N ASP A 97 1.90 16.05 -5.18
CA ASP A 97 3.36 15.93 -5.16
C ASP A 97 3.96 16.56 -3.90
N ILE A 98 3.48 17.76 -3.56
CA ILE A 98 3.91 18.49 -2.37
C ILE A 98 3.52 17.69 -1.12
N MET A 99 2.29 17.15 -1.09
CA MET A 99 1.78 16.34 0.02
C MET A 99 2.56 15.04 0.17
N ALA A 100 2.85 14.34 -0.92
CA ALA A 100 3.61 13.10 -0.92
C ALA A 100 5.04 13.33 -0.41
N PHE A 101 5.71 14.37 -0.89
CA PHE A 101 7.05 14.71 -0.41
C PHE A 101 7.03 15.11 1.07
N GLU A 102 6.06 15.93 1.50
CA GLU A 102 5.90 16.27 2.91
C GLU A 102 5.68 15.02 3.77
N ASN A 103 4.87 14.06 3.32
CA ASN A 103 4.61 12.81 4.02
C ASN A 103 5.85 11.92 4.14
N ILE A 104 6.75 11.92 3.15
CA ILE A 104 8.05 11.26 3.28
C ILE A 104 8.89 11.93 4.37
N ILE A 105 8.91 13.26 4.43
CA ILE A 105 9.58 13.98 5.53
C ILE A 105 8.89 13.66 6.87
N MET A 106 7.56 13.62 6.94
CA MET A 106 6.83 13.21 8.15
C MET A 106 7.24 11.81 8.61
N SER A 107 7.38 10.87 7.67
CA SER A 107 7.84 9.51 7.92
C SER A 107 9.22 9.49 8.61
N MET A 108 10.17 10.29 8.09
CA MET A 108 11.52 10.42 8.68
C MET A 108 11.50 10.98 10.12
N TYR A 109 10.50 11.81 10.45
CA TYR A 109 10.31 12.35 11.81
C TYR A 109 9.35 11.53 12.67
N GLN A 110 8.89 10.38 12.18
CA GLN A 110 7.87 9.56 12.84
C GLN A 110 6.61 10.36 13.19
N LYS A 111 6.27 11.34 12.35
CA LYS A 111 5.05 12.14 12.47
C LYS A 111 3.92 11.44 11.72
N PRO A 112 2.71 11.43 12.29
CA PRO A 112 1.55 10.86 11.60
C PRO A 112 1.14 11.71 10.40
N TYR A 113 0.65 11.06 9.36
CA TYR A 113 0.04 11.66 8.18
C TYR A 113 -1.15 10.83 7.71
N GLU A 114 -1.91 11.37 6.77
CA GLU A 114 -3.06 10.71 6.14
C GLU A 114 -2.76 10.37 4.69
N ILE A 115 -3.26 9.22 4.25
CA ILE A 115 -3.27 8.77 2.86
C ILE A 115 -4.68 9.03 2.35
N THR A 116 -4.77 9.86 1.31
CA THR A 116 -6.05 10.38 0.80
C THR A 116 -6.61 9.52 -0.34
N SER A 117 -5.75 8.83 -1.08
CA SER A 117 -6.13 7.95 -2.20
C SER A 117 -5.01 6.98 -2.56
N THR A 118 -5.29 6.04 -3.47
CA THR A 118 -4.30 5.13 -4.08
C THR A 118 -3.21 5.90 -4.81
N GLU A 119 -3.59 6.93 -5.57
CA GLU A 119 -2.66 7.78 -6.32
C GLU A 119 -1.71 8.51 -5.36
N HIS A 120 -2.21 8.98 -4.21
CA HIS A 120 -1.36 9.59 -3.19
C HIS A 120 -0.33 8.59 -2.61
N LEU A 121 -0.73 7.34 -2.32
CA LEU A 121 0.24 6.32 -1.87
C LEU A 121 1.25 5.97 -2.97
N GLN A 122 0.83 5.98 -4.23
CA GLN A 122 1.71 5.80 -5.38
C GLN A 122 2.77 6.91 -5.44
N GLU A 123 2.38 8.18 -5.30
CA GLU A 123 3.32 9.31 -5.30
C GLU A 123 4.29 9.26 -4.11
N ILE A 124 3.80 8.90 -2.92
CA ILE A 124 4.65 8.66 -1.74
C ILE A 124 5.69 7.57 -2.06
N THR A 125 5.26 6.46 -2.67
CA THR A 125 6.13 5.33 -2.99
C THR A 125 7.17 5.67 -4.05
N THR A 126 6.75 6.37 -5.12
CA THR A 126 7.63 6.83 -6.21
C THR A 126 8.69 7.79 -5.68
N SER A 127 8.27 8.78 -4.90
CA SER A 127 9.18 9.74 -4.29
C SER A 127 10.12 9.05 -3.29
N ALA A 128 9.63 8.12 -2.47
CA ALA A 128 10.47 7.39 -1.51
C ALA A 128 11.53 6.51 -2.18
N ASP A 129 11.21 5.89 -3.32
CA ASP A 129 12.17 5.13 -4.12
C ASP A 129 13.26 6.05 -4.70
N PHE A 130 12.86 7.20 -5.27
CA PHE A 130 13.79 8.20 -5.77
C PHE A 130 14.74 8.71 -4.68
N TYR A 131 14.20 9.09 -3.52
CA TYR A 131 14.98 9.57 -2.37
C TYR A 131 15.64 8.44 -1.56
N ARG A 132 15.50 7.18 -1.98
CA ARG A 132 16.10 6.01 -1.33
C ARG A 132 15.78 5.93 0.16
N CYS A 133 14.49 5.97 0.47
CA CYS A 133 13.94 5.97 1.82
C CYS A 133 12.66 5.13 1.97
N LEU A 134 12.47 4.11 1.11
CA LEU A 134 11.35 3.17 1.21
C LEU A 134 11.19 2.54 2.61
N PRO A 135 12.26 2.11 3.32
CA PRO A 135 12.09 1.46 4.63
C PRO A 135 11.42 2.34 5.69
N VAL A 136 11.75 3.64 5.75
CA VAL A 136 11.15 4.53 6.76
C VAL A 136 9.68 4.83 6.43
N VAL A 137 9.35 4.91 5.15
CA VAL A 137 7.97 5.09 4.68
C VAL A 137 7.14 3.84 4.95
N SER A 138 7.68 2.65 4.66
CA SER A 138 7.01 1.38 4.96
C SER A 138 6.64 1.28 6.45
N ASN A 139 7.58 1.60 7.33
CA ASN A 139 7.35 1.58 8.78
C ASN A 139 6.34 2.62 9.27
N SER A 140 6.20 3.77 8.60
CA SER A 140 5.21 4.79 9.00
C SER A 140 3.77 4.43 8.58
N LEU A 141 3.59 3.54 7.60
CA LEU A 141 2.27 3.17 7.08
C LEU A 141 1.33 2.57 8.13
N TYR A 142 1.86 1.84 9.12
CA TYR A 142 1.06 1.35 10.25
C TYR A 142 0.27 2.48 10.95
N SER A 143 0.93 3.63 11.17
CA SER A 143 0.29 4.80 11.79
C SER A 143 -0.55 5.61 10.79
N ALA A 144 -0.15 5.63 9.52
CA ALA A 144 -0.87 6.36 8.48
C ALA A 144 -2.23 5.71 8.18
N PHE A 145 -2.27 4.38 8.09
CA PHE A 145 -3.51 3.62 7.86
C PHE A 145 -4.54 3.83 8.95
N PHE A 146 -4.13 3.90 10.22
CA PHE A 146 -5.04 4.21 11.33
C PHE A 146 -5.77 5.55 11.14
N ARG A 147 -5.15 6.52 10.47
CA ARG A 147 -5.73 7.84 10.19
C ARG A 147 -6.42 7.94 8.85
N SER A 148 -6.39 6.87 8.05
CA SER A 148 -6.83 6.89 6.66
C SER A 148 -8.00 5.92 6.40
N PRO A 149 -9.12 6.00 7.16
CA PRO A 149 -10.22 5.04 7.03
C PRO A 149 -10.85 5.06 5.63
N THR A 150 -10.92 6.23 4.98
CA THR A 150 -11.44 6.36 3.61
C THR A 150 -10.55 5.62 2.61
N PHE A 151 -9.23 5.72 2.74
CA PHE A 151 -8.29 4.98 1.91
C PHE A 151 -8.40 3.47 2.16
N LEU A 152 -8.51 3.04 3.42
CA LEU A 152 -8.70 1.63 3.76
C LEU A 152 -9.98 1.04 3.13
N ALA A 153 -11.07 1.81 3.11
CA ALA A 153 -12.31 1.41 2.45
C ALA A 153 -12.16 1.25 0.93
N SER A 154 -11.24 1.99 0.29
CA SER A 154 -10.99 1.89 -1.15
C SER A 154 -10.01 0.77 -1.56
N ILE A 155 -9.42 0.03 -0.60
CA ILE A 155 -8.42 -1.01 -0.93
C ILE A 155 -8.98 -2.05 -1.89
N ASN A 156 -10.24 -2.46 -1.70
CA ASN A 156 -10.86 -3.49 -2.53
C ASN A 156 -10.95 -3.09 -4.01
N ASP A 157 -11.17 -1.81 -4.28
CA ASP A 157 -11.31 -1.27 -5.64
C ASP A 157 -9.96 -1.14 -6.36
N HIS A 158 -8.89 -0.89 -5.61
CA HIS A 158 -7.54 -0.63 -6.14
C HIS A 158 -6.53 -1.73 -5.81
N ARG A 159 -7.01 -2.91 -5.38
CA ARG A 159 -6.21 -4.01 -4.83
C ARG A 159 -5.04 -4.45 -5.71
N GLU A 160 -5.15 -4.42 -7.03
CA GLU A 160 -4.07 -4.85 -7.95
C GLU A 160 -2.89 -3.86 -7.95
N ILE A 161 -3.17 -2.55 -8.05
CA ILE A 161 -2.14 -1.50 -7.96
C ILE A 161 -1.52 -1.51 -6.55
N LEU A 162 -2.35 -1.61 -5.52
CA LEU A 162 -1.90 -1.65 -4.14
C LEU A 162 -1.05 -2.88 -3.81
N LEU A 163 -1.25 -4.00 -4.50
CA LEU A 163 -0.39 -5.18 -4.37
C LEU A 163 1.04 -4.87 -4.83
N GLU A 164 1.20 -4.20 -5.96
CA GLU A 164 2.51 -3.83 -6.49
C GLU A 164 3.20 -2.79 -5.60
N LEU A 165 2.44 -1.78 -5.15
CA LEU A 165 2.94 -0.77 -4.21
C LEU A 165 3.37 -1.39 -2.88
N SER A 166 2.55 -2.26 -2.30
CA SER A 166 2.86 -2.94 -1.04
C SER A 166 4.06 -3.88 -1.17
N CYS A 167 4.24 -4.51 -2.34
CA CYS A 167 5.44 -5.29 -2.64
C CYS A 167 6.69 -4.41 -2.68
N LYS A 168 6.63 -3.25 -3.35
CA LYS A 168 7.74 -2.30 -3.42
C LYS A 168 8.10 -1.70 -2.05
N LEU A 169 7.09 -1.37 -1.26
CA LEU A 169 7.24 -0.89 0.11
C LEU A 169 7.63 -2.01 1.10
N ARG A 170 7.47 -3.28 0.72
CA ARG A 170 7.57 -4.44 1.62
C ARG A 170 6.63 -4.37 2.82
N HIS A 171 5.44 -3.79 2.63
CA HIS A 171 4.46 -3.60 3.69
C HIS A 171 3.54 -4.83 3.80
N ARG A 172 3.79 -5.69 4.78
CA ARG A 172 3.23 -7.06 4.87
C ARG A 172 1.71 -7.12 4.94
N GLU A 173 1.07 -6.25 5.71
CA GLU A 173 -0.38 -6.31 5.99
C GLU A 173 -1.19 -5.85 4.78
N LEU A 174 -0.76 -4.77 4.13
CA LEU A 174 -1.34 -4.31 2.87
C LEU A 174 -1.15 -5.36 1.77
N PHE A 175 0.04 -5.95 1.67
CA PHE A 175 0.32 -7.01 0.71
C PHE A 175 -0.58 -8.24 0.93
N ASN A 176 -0.74 -8.68 2.18
CA ASN A 176 -1.65 -9.75 2.57
C ASN A 176 -3.07 -9.46 2.11
N ASP A 177 -3.60 -8.29 2.45
CA ASP A 177 -5.00 -7.96 2.18
C ASP A 177 -5.25 -7.85 0.68
N CYS A 178 -4.36 -7.21 -0.08
CA CYS A 178 -4.45 -7.18 -1.53
C CYS A 178 -4.42 -8.60 -2.14
N LEU A 179 -3.50 -9.47 -1.71
CA LEU A 179 -3.44 -10.86 -2.19
C LEU A 179 -4.72 -11.65 -1.89
N VAL A 180 -5.24 -11.53 -0.66
CA VAL A 180 -6.49 -12.18 -0.25
C VAL A 180 -7.65 -11.69 -1.10
N LEU A 181 -7.78 -10.38 -1.30
CA LEU A 181 -8.88 -9.78 -2.05
C LEU A 181 -8.84 -10.15 -3.54
N ILE A 182 -7.66 -10.20 -4.16
CA ILE A 182 -7.55 -10.55 -5.59
C ILE A 182 -7.76 -12.06 -5.78
N SER A 183 -6.99 -12.88 -5.06
CA SER A 183 -7.00 -14.33 -5.26
C SER A 183 -8.29 -14.97 -4.75
N GLY A 184 -8.93 -14.33 -3.78
CA GLY A 184 -10.21 -14.73 -3.21
C GLY A 184 -11.43 -14.22 -3.98
N TYR A 185 -11.28 -13.52 -5.10
CA TYR A 185 -12.40 -12.99 -5.88
C TYR A 185 -12.99 -14.05 -6.84
N TRP A 186 -14.26 -14.41 -6.63
CA TRP A 186 -15.01 -15.44 -7.37
C TRP A 186 -16.39 -14.93 -7.79
N PRO A 187 -16.47 -14.03 -8.79
CA PRO A 187 -17.75 -13.53 -9.29
C PRO A 187 -18.45 -14.58 -10.17
N PRO A 188 -19.79 -14.51 -10.29
CA PRO A 188 -20.60 -15.52 -11.00
C PRO A 188 -20.23 -15.75 -12.46
N ASN A 189 -19.78 -14.70 -13.16
CA ASN A 189 -19.72 -14.65 -14.62
C ASN A 189 -18.30 -14.54 -15.19
N GLN A 190 -17.26 -14.76 -14.37
CA GLN A 190 -15.86 -14.61 -14.81
C GLN A 190 -15.17 -15.97 -14.92
N LEU A 191 -15.02 -16.44 -16.15
CA LEU A 191 -14.13 -17.53 -16.52
C LEU A 191 -13.37 -17.11 -17.79
N PRO A 192 -12.01 -17.16 -17.83
CA PRO A 192 -11.07 -17.54 -16.76
C PRO A 192 -10.73 -16.41 -15.77
N PHE A 193 -10.04 -16.74 -14.67
CA PHE A 193 -9.39 -15.77 -13.78
C PHE A 193 -8.47 -14.85 -14.60
N LYS A 194 -8.56 -13.55 -14.33
CA LYS A 194 -7.76 -12.51 -15.01
C LYS A 194 -7.34 -11.46 -13.99
N THR A 195 -6.14 -10.95 -14.17
CA THR A 195 -5.57 -9.86 -13.38
C THR A 195 -4.89 -8.85 -14.30
N THR A 196 -4.82 -7.59 -13.88
CA THR A 196 -4.09 -6.52 -14.60
C THR A 196 -2.70 -6.23 -14.04
N ILE A 197 -2.24 -7.01 -13.06
CA ILE A 197 -0.89 -6.91 -12.46
C ILE A 197 0.19 -7.02 -13.55
N GLU A 198 1.10 -6.05 -13.58
CA GLU A 198 2.18 -5.97 -14.57
C GLU A 198 3.34 -6.91 -14.20
N ASP A 199 3.66 -7.01 -12.90
CA ASP A 199 4.68 -7.93 -12.41
C ASP A 199 4.24 -9.39 -12.59
N LYS A 200 4.90 -10.08 -13.53
CA LYS A 200 4.63 -11.48 -13.87
C LYS A 200 4.81 -12.46 -12.70
N ARG A 201 5.71 -12.16 -11.76
CA ARG A 201 5.93 -12.97 -10.56
C ARG A 201 4.73 -12.82 -9.62
N LEU A 202 4.28 -11.59 -9.39
CA LEU A 202 3.10 -11.31 -8.57
C LEU A 202 1.82 -11.88 -9.21
N ALA A 203 1.64 -11.70 -10.53
CA ALA A 203 0.50 -12.27 -11.25
C ALA A 203 0.42 -13.80 -11.12
N ARG A 204 1.56 -14.50 -11.23
CA ARG A 204 1.63 -15.96 -11.02
C ARG A 204 1.33 -16.35 -9.58
N LEU A 205 1.82 -15.58 -8.60
CA LEU A 205 1.54 -15.83 -7.19
C LEU A 205 0.03 -15.75 -6.92
N VAL A 206 -0.61 -14.69 -7.39
CA VAL A 206 -2.06 -14.48 -7.28
C VAL A 206 -2.83 -15.62 -7.95
N GLU A 207 -2.45 -16.02 -9.16
CA GLU A 207 -3.09 -17.14 -9.87
C GLU A 207 -2.94 -18.46 -9.10
N ASN A 208 -1.75 -18.74 -8.56
CA ASN A 208 -1.51 -19.92 -7.74
C ASN A 208 -2.35 -19.93 -6.47
N LEU A 209 -2.49 -18.79 -5.79
CA LEU A 209 -3.33 -18.64 -4.61
C LEU A 209 -4.82 -18.78 -4.97
N HIS A 210 -5.25 -18.24 -6.10
CA HIS A 210 -6.62 -18.41 -6.61
C HIS A 210 -6.91 -19.90 -6.88
N ASN A 211 -6.00 -20.60 -7.54
CA ASN A 211 -6.11 -22.04 -7.80
C ASN A 211 -6.11 -22.87 -6.50
N ARG A 212 -5.31 -22.50 -5.49
CA ARG A 212 -5.37 -23.09 -4.14
C ARG A 212 -6.75 -22.91 -3.52
N VAL A 213 -7.39 -21.75 -3.73
CA VAL A 213 -8.75 -21.55 -3.27
C VAL A 213 -9.71 -22.52 -3.93
N GLY A 214 -9.70 -22.59 -5.26
CA GLY A 214 -10.55 -23.51 -6.03
C GLY A 214 -10.36 -24.98 -5.62
N ALA A 215 -9.12 -25.42 -5.43
CA ALA A 215 -8.81 -26.78 -4.98
C ALA A 215 -9.42 -27.10 -3.60
N THR A 216 -9.43 -26.13 -2.69
CA THR A 216 -10.03 -26.27 -1.36
C THR A 216 -11.56 -26.33 -1.45
N LEU A 217 -12.19 -25.51 -2.31
CA LEU A 217 -13.64 -25.57 -2.53
C LEU A 217 -14.09 -26.93 -3.07
N VAL A 218 -13.37 -27.48 -4.05
CA VAL A 218 -13.63 -28.82 -4.60
C VAL A 218 -13.48 -29.89 -3.52
N ARG A 219 -12.41 -29.84 -2.73
CA ARG A 219 -12.17 -30.77 -1.62
C ARG A 219 -13.30 -30.71 -0.59
N SER A 220 -13.77 -29.51 -0.24
CA SER A 220 -14.88 -29.30 0.68
C SER A 220 -16.16 -29.99 0.19
N ILE A 221 -16.53 -29.81 -1.09
CA ILE A 221 -17.70 -30.48 -1.68
C ILE A 221 -17.51 -32.00 -1.69
N GLN A 222 -16.34 -32.49 -2.10
CA GLN A 222 -16.03 -33.91 -2.11
C GLN A 222 -16.15 -34.54 -0.72
N ASN A 223 -15.65 -33.85 0.32
CA ASN A 223 -15.76 -34.32 1.70
C ASN A 223 -17.22 -34.45 2.16
N VAL A 224 -18.10 -33.51 1.79
CA VAL A 224 -19.54 -33.60 2.07
C VAL A 224 -20.15 -34.83 1.38
N LEU A 225 -19.82 -35.06 0.11
CA LEU A 225 -20.34 -36.19 -0.66
C LEU A 225 -19.86 -37.55 -0.14
N VAL A 226 -18.63 -37.63 0.36
CA VAL A 226 -18.03 -38.89 0.86
C VAL A 226 -18.45 -39.20 2.30
N LYS A 227 -18.50 -38.20 3.18
CA LYS A 227 -18.74 -38.41 4.62
C LYS A 227 -20.22 -38.45 5.02
N LYS A 228 -21.14 -38.17 4.10
CA LYS A 228 -22.59 -38.18 4.35
C LYS A 228 -23.29 -39.19 3.44
N SER A 229 -24.45 -39.69 3.88
CA SER A 229 -25.29 -40.47 2.98
C SER A 229 -25.74 -39.63 1.78
N ALA A 230 -26.02 -40.26 0.64
CA ALA A 230 -26.42 -39.53 -0.57
C ALA A 230 -27.65 -38.62 -0.35
N LEU A 231 -28.62 -39.07 0.48
CA LEU A 231 -29.81 -38.29 0.82
C LEU A 231 -29.47 -37.06 1.68
N GLU A 232 -28.62 -37.23 2.70
CA GLU A 232 -28.18 -36.13 3.54
C GLU A 232 -27.33 -35.12 2.77
N ALA A 233 -26.37 -35.60 1.98
CA ALA A 233 -25.53 -34.75 1.13
C ALA A 233 -26.41 -33.95 0.15
N GLY A 234 -27.35 -34.62 -0.53
CA GLY A 234 -28.30 -33.97 -1.44
C GLY A 234 -29.13 -32.88 -0.76
N ASN A 235 -29.65 -33.15 0.44
CA ASN A 235 -30.41 -32.16 1.21
C ASN A 235 -29.55 -30.96 1.63
N LEU A 236 -28.32 -31.18 2.09
CA LEU A 236 -27.40 -30.12 2.51
C LEU A 236 -27.01 -29.21 1.36
N LEU A 237 -26.62 -29.80 0.22
CA LEU A 237 -26.29 -29.06 -0.99
C LEU A 237 -27.50 -28.27 -1.50
N LYS A 238 -28.70 -28.86 -1.46
CA LYS A 238 -29.95 -28.19 -1.86
C LYS A 238 -30.29 -27.01 -0.95
N VAL A 239 -30.14 -27.13 0.37
CA VAL A 239 -30.36 -26.03 1.33
C VAL A 239 -29.42 -24.86 1.07
N ALA A 240 -28.14 -25.13 0.74
CA ALA A 240 -27.18 -24.08 0.42
C ALA A 240 -27.55 -23.30 -0.86
N VAL A 241 -28.19 -23.95 -1.83
CA VAL A 241 -28.68 -23.32 -3.08
C VAL A 241 -30.00 -22.57 -2.90
N LEU A 242 -30.93 -23.07 -2.08
CA LEU A 242 -32.34 -22.61 -2.02
C LEU A 242 -32.57 -21.15 -1.57
N GLY A 243 -31.54 -20.40 -1.19
CA GLY A 243 -31.71 -18.97 -0.97
C GLY A 243 -30.60 -18.09 -1.54
N THR A 244 -29.73 -18.62 -2.40
CA THR A 244 -28.83 -17.79 -3.19
C THR A 244 -29.63 -17.26 -4.38
N THR A 245 -30.30 -16.12 -4.20
CA THR A 245 -30.96 -15.40 -5.30
C THR A 245 -29.96 -14.71 -6.23
N GLU A 246 -28.69 -14.65 -5.81
CA GLU A 246 -27.55 -14.12 -6.55
C GLU A 246 -26.53 -15.25 -6.68
N ASP A 247 -26.01 -15.46 -7.88
CA ASP A 247 -25.10 -16.54 -8.32
C ASP A 247 -23.70 -16.54 -7.63
N SER A 248 -23.61 -16.14 -6.36
CA SER A 248 -22.34 -16.10 -5.63
C SER A 248 -21.97 -17.48 -5.07
N LEU A 249 -20.93 -18.08 -5.67
CA LEU A 249 -20.26 -19.28 -5.15
C LEU A 249 -19.81 -19.10 -3.69
N VAL A 250 -19.36 -17.90 -3.32
CA VAL A 250 -18.95 -17.57 -1.95
C VAL A 250 -20.12 -17.71 -0.99
N ARG A 251 -21.27 -17.11 -1.30
CA ARG A 251 -22.47 -17.20 -0.44
C ARG A 251 -22.98 -18.63 -0.31
N TYR A 252 -22.93 -19.41 -1.39
CA TYR A 252 -23.24 -20.83 -1.35
C TYR A 252 -22.38 -21.55 -0.32
N HIS A 253 -21.06 -21.35 -0.36
CA HIS A 253 -20.13 -21.97 0.58
C HIS A 253 -20.30 -21.46 2.03
N VAL A 254 -20.55 -20.17 2.23
CA VAL A 254 -20.84 -19.60 3.55
C VAL A 254 -22.08 -20.25 4.17
N ARG A 255 -23.14 -20.46 3.38
CA ARG A 255 -24.37 -21.12 3.85
C ARG A 255 -24.17 -22.60 4.09
N LEU A 256 -23.44 -23.27 3.21
CA LEU A 256 -23.07 -24.67 3.40
C LEU A 256 -22.33 -24.85 4.72
N GLN A 257 -21.39 -23.95 5.05
CA GLN A 257 -20.69 -24.03 6.32
C GLN A 257 -21.57 -23.67 7.53
N LYS A 258 -22.52 -22.72 7.39
CA LYS A 258 -23.50 -22.43 8.46
C LYS A 258 -24.50 -23.56 8.70
N SER A 259 -24.89 -24.30 7.66
CA SER A 259 -25.84 -25.43 7.77
C SER A 259 -25.19 -26.70 8.31
N LEU A 260 -23.86 -26.78 8.21
CA LEU A 260 -23.06 -27.87 8.72
C LEU A 260 -22.40 -27.44 10.04
N HIS A 261 -22.85 -27.95 11.19
CA HIS A 261 -22.06 -27.91 12.44
C HIS A 261 -20.86 -28.88 12.37
N LEU A 262 -20.04 -28.78 11.30
CA LEU A 262 -19.04 -29.76 10.93
C LEU A 262 -17.68 -29.10 10.74
N SER A 263 -17.17 -28.47 11.80
CA SER A 263 -15.75 -28.06 11.90
C SER A 263 -14.79 -29.21 11.54
N ASP A 264 -15.23 -30.46 11.73
CA ASP A 264 -14.41 -31.65 11.55
C ASP A 264 -14.42 -32.17 10.08
N ILE A 265 -15.22 -31.55 9.20
CA ILE A 265 -15.39 -31.99 7.81
C ILE A 265 -14.90 -30.97 6.80
N LEU A 266 -15.04 -29.68 7.11
CA LEU A 266 -14.73 -28.59 6.21
C LEU A 266 -13.62 -27.71 6.78
N ASP A 267 -12.67 -27.35 5.92
CA ASP A 267 -11.78 -26.22 6.20
C ASP A 267 -12.65 -24.96 6.35
N ASP A 268 -12.34 -24.09 7.31
CA ASP A 268 -13.07 -22.84 7.53
C ASP A 268 -12.75 -21.81 6.43
N ILE A 269 -13.35 -22.03 5.27
CA ILE A 269 -13.22 -21.18 4.08
C ILE A 269 -13.95 -19.82 4.25
N THR A 270 -14.69 -19.64 5.34
CA THR A 270 -15.34 -18.38 5.71
C THR A 270 -14.50 -17.48 6.61
N LYS A 271 -13.37 -17.99 7.12
CA LYS A 271 -12.46 -17.25 7.98
C LYS A 271 -12.00 -15.96 7.28
N ASN A 272 -12.00 -14.85 8.03
CA ASN A 272 -11.41 -13.60 7.59
C ASN A 272 -9.91 -13.56 7.95
N ASN A 273 -9.03 -13.51 6.95
CA ASN A 273 -7.59 -13.32 7.12
C ASN A 273 -7.10 -11.92 6.72
N LEU A 274 -8.00 -10.97 6.44
CA LEU A 274 -7.62 -9.57 6.26
C LEU A 274 -7.06 -8.99 7.58
N LYS A 275 -6.00 -8.18 7.46
CA LYS A 275 -5.27 -7.56 8.58
C LYS A 275 -5.70 -6.13 8.80
N LEU A 276 -6.04 -5.41 7.74
CA LEU A 276 -6.45 -4.01 7.78
C LEU A 276 -7.98 -3.86 7.93
N ASN A 277 -8.75 -4.86 7.52
CA ASN A 277 -10.20 -4.93 7.76
C ASN A 277 -10.61 -6.23 8.48
N THR A 278 -10.39 -6.27 9.80
CA THR A 278 -10.72 -7.43 10.62
C THR A 278 -12.22 -7.67 10.79
N SER A 279 -13.07 -6.68 10.48
CA SER A 279 -14.53 -6.80 10.53
C SER A 279 -15.17 -7.36 9.26
N ALA A 280 -14.38 -7.56 8.19
CA ALA A 280 -14.89 -8.10 6.94
C ALA A 280 -15.46 -9.52 7.09
N VAL A 281 -16.50 -9.83 6.32
CA VAL A 281 -17.16 -11.13 6.32
C VAL A 281 -17.32 -11.60 4.87
N ALA A 282 -16.80 -12.80 4.58
CA ALA A 282 -16.91 -13.41 3.26
C ALA A 282 -18.39 -13.59 2.86
N GLY A 283 -18.75 -13.17 1.64
CA GLY A 283 -20.11 -13.29 1.12
C GLY A 283 -21.09 -12.18 1.55
N GLU A 284 -20.62 -11.16 2.28
CA GLU A 284 -21.44 -10.04 2.78
C GLU A 284 -20.88 -8.67 2.31
N GLY A 285 -21.77 -7.68 2.15
CA GLY A 285 -21.41 -6.33 1.73
C GLY A 285 -20.58 -6.29 0.44
N GLU A 286 -19.48 -5.54 0.47
CA GLU A 286 -18.49 -5.43 -0.62
C GLU A 286 -17.70 -6.73 -0.88
N TYR A 287 -17.74 -7.70 0.04
CA TYR A 287 -17.06 -8.99 -0.05
C TYR A 287 -17.99 -10.12 -0.51
N ILE A 288 -19.11 -9.77 -1.15
CA ILE A 288 -20.12 -10.74 -1.63
C ILE A 288 -19.55 -11.83 -2.55
N HIS A 289 -18.49 -11.52 -3.28
CA HIS A 289 -17.79 -12.43 -4.18
C HIS A 289 -16.38 -12.77 -3.69
N ASN A 290 -16.05 -12.52 -2.42
CA ASN A 290 -14.71 -12.74 -1.90
C ASN A 290 -14.66 -13.82 -0.82
N PHE A 291 -13.85 -14.84 -1.07
CA PHE A 291 -13.29 -15.69 -0.02
C PHE A 291 -12.15 -14.94 0.67
N LEU A 292 -12.15 -14.88 2.00
CA LEU A 292 -11.17 -14.11 2.78
C LEU A 292 -10.16 -14.99 3.52
N TYR A 293 -10.18 -16.32 3.30
CA TYR A 293 -9.46 -17.29 4.15
C TYR A 293 -8.02 -17.60 3.70
N ILE A 294 -7.53 -16.96 2.64
CA ILE A 294 -6.19 -17.25 2.12
C ILE A 294 -5.15 -16.97 3.21
N GLU A 295 -4.30 -17.95 3.48
CA GLU A 295 -3.17 -17.82 4.41
C GLU A 295 -1.88 -17.76 3.61
N LEU A 296 -1.18 -16.62 3.75
CA LEU A 296 0.15 -16.41 3.20
C LEU A 296 1.16 -17.22 4.00
N LYS A 297 1.96 -18.00 3.29
CA LYS A 297 3.14 -18.64 3.85
C LYS A 297 4.36 -17.73 3.68
N GLU A 298 5.43 -17.99 4.43
CA GLU A 298 6.68 -17.23 4.25
C GLU A 298 7.25 -17.38 2.82
N GLU A 299 7.07 -18.55 2.19
CA GLU A 299 7.46 -18.78 0.78
C GLU A 299 6.65 -17.96 -0.23
N ASP A 300 5.47 -17.45 0.15
CA ASP A 300 4.63 -16.59 -0.67
C ASP A 300 5.09 -15.10 -0.60
N ILE A 301 5.96 -14.73 0.35
CA ILE A 301 6.47 -13.36 0.50
C ILE A 301 7.58 -13.10 -0.53
N PRO A 302 7.45 -12.08 -1.40
CA PRO A 302 8.36 -11.93 -2.53
C PRO A 302 9.70 -11.25 -2.20
N TRP A 303 9.89 -10.80 -0.95
CA TRP A 303 11.10 -10.13 -0.47
C TRP A 303 11.74 -10.86 0.72
N ASP A 304 13.00 -10.57 0.99
CA ASP A 304 13.70 -11.04 2.20
C ASP A 304 13.19 -10.28 3.43
N THR A 305 12.63 -11.01 4.40
CA THR A 305 12.08 -10.45 5.64
C THR A 305 13.16 -10.09 6.67
N THR A 306 14.41 -10.49 6.43
CA THR A 306 15.56 -10.19 7.30
C THR A 306 16.35 -8.96 6.86
N GLU A 307 16.15 -8.50 5.62
CA GLU A 307 16.79 -7.29 5.06
C GLU A 307 16.10 -6.03 5.59
N THR A 308 16.88 -5.09 6.14
CA THR A 308 16.36 -3.87 6.78
C THR A 308 16.66 -2.57 6.01
N ASP A 309 17.53 -2.62 5.00
CA ASP A 309 18.10 -1.47 4.29
C ASP A 309 17.92 -1.53 2.77
N TRP A 310 16.77 -2.04 2.34
CA TRP A 310 16.40 -2.19 0.92
C TRP A 310 16.02 -0.88 0.20
#